data_AF-A0A2V2RWX8-F1
#
_entry.id   AF-A0A2V2RWX8-F1
#
_cell.length_a   1.000
_cell.length_b   1.000
_cell.length_c   1.000
_cell.angle_alpha   90.00
_cell.angle_beta   90.00
_cell.angle_gamma   90.00
#
_symmetry.space_group_name_H-M   'P 1'
#
loop_
_entity.id
_entity.type
_entity.pdbx_description
1 polymer ?
#
loop_
_entity_poly.entity_id
_entity_poly.type
_entity_poly.pdbx_seq_one_letter_code
_entity_poly.pdbx_strand_id
1 'polypeptide(L)'
;MNPRLRKESRELLPALAVTILLIVVPYAIWGKGAEHFGAVTLALGAAIMGALTFGHETHHRTMPLLLSQPVARRTIWREKMLVLAVGLVIASATAWLCLQGFCSTNWQTAAMTATVAVIALCAFCGAPTLTLLGHNAIAGAVCAICFPGAIALVDSIVIERWFRNDRVPGLCICGCSLLLYCVPAAWIGYAKFQGLQALDGASRELALPTAVETILARPFAGISTRLNGPFVSLIKKELRLQKPTFLLTGFFCLLALGGALLFIESKDVGAGVLAADFAIYILLIPLIAGGLSVAEERAWGIADWHLTLPPSSKRQWLAKMLVTLPVSLVLGLVLPAGLYWAGALFFAPKEERMFLQIVLAIALVQLCVTSLAIYAATFSNSTTKAILASLALIVALCTALMLLKPVLITIALMLVPMLPAAWRPGSDYPTIPDWYEHQQMLALGIRAVALVVLACFFQWFAFSNYRQVGTSVRKYACQGAILLIIAALCVCLVNAIDLWPGWSLPQSPPFHL
;
A
#
# COMPACT_ATOMS: atom_id res chain seq x y z
N MET A 1 3.91 -20.95 -28.69
CA MET A 1 4.52 -20.28 -27.52
C MET A 1 5.15 -21.33 -26.62
N ASN A 2 6.41 -21.16 -26.21
CA ASN A 2 7.08 -22.10 -25.29
C ASN A 2 6.25 -22.24 -24.00
N PRO A 3 5.89 -23.46 -23.55
CA PRO A 3 5.05 -23.67 -22.36
C PRO A 3 5.60 -23.02 -21.09
N ARG A 4 6.94 -22.88 -20.99
CA ARG A 4 7.59 -22.18 -19.86
C ARG A 4 7.28 -20.70 -19.86
N LEU A 5 7.45 -20.02 -20.99
CA LEU A 5 7.08 -18.61 -21.12
C LEU A 5 5.59 -18.40 -20.81
N ARG A 6 4.71 -19.30 -21.26
CA ARG A 6 3.28 -19.24 -20.93
C ARG A 6 3.02 -19.35 -19.44
N LYS A 7 3.74 -20.22 -18.73
CA LYS A 7 3.67 -20.33 -17.26
C LYS A 7 4.06 -19.01 -16.61
N GLU A 8 5.26 -18.50 -16.92
CA GLU A 8 5.80 -17.27 -16.33
C GLU A 8 4.91 -16.05 -16.62
N SER A 9 4.39 -15.92 -17.85
CA SER A 9 3.46 -14.84 -18.20
C SER A 9 2.16 -14.94 -17.40
N ARG A 10 1.60 -16.14 -17.20
CA ARG A 10 0.37 -16.33 -16.42
C ARG A 10 0.58 -15.98 -14.94
N GLU A 11 1.78 -16.18 -14.41
CA GLU A 11 2.12 -15.85 -13.02
C GLU A 11 2.26 -14.33 -12.82
N LEU A 12 2.86 -13.61 -13.77
CA LEU A 12 3.04 -12.15 -13.68
C LEU A 12 1.83 -11.33 -14.14
N LEU A 13 0.96 -11.87 -14.99
CA LEU A 13 -0.17 -11.16 -15.58
C LEU A 13 -1.10 -10.47 -14.55
N PRO A 14 -1.47 -11.09 -13.41
CA PRO A 14 -2.33 -10.43 -12.43
C PRO A 14 -1.68 -9.18 -11.82
N ALA A 15 -0.38 -9.24 -11.51
CA ALA A 15 0.36 -8.11 -10.98
C ALA A 15 0.46 -6.97 -12.02
N LEU A 16 0.72 -7.32 -13.28
CA LEU A 16 0.73 -6.37 -14.39
C LEU A 16 -0.64 -5.71 -14.58
N ALA A 17 -1.72 -6.49 -14.63
CA ALA A 17 -3.08 -5.98 -14.81
C ALA A 17 -3.48 -5.01 -13.69
N VAL A 18 -3.21 -5.37 -12.43
CA VAL A 18 -3.47 -4.49 -11.27
C VAL A 18 -2.63 -3.21 -11.35
N THR A 19 -1.36 -3.31 -11.75
CA THR A 19 -0.49 -2.14 -11.91
C THR A 19 -1.02 -1.19 -12.99
N ILE A 20 -1.40 -1.71 -14.16
CA ILE A 20 -1.99 -0.92 -15.25
C ILE A 20 -3.28 -0.23 -14.78
N LEU A 21 -4.15 -0.96 -14.09
CA LEU A 21 -5.40 -0.41 -13.57
C LEU A 21 -5.16 0.69 -12.54
N LEU A 22 -4.24 0.48 -11.59
CA LEU A 22 -3.86 1.50 -10.61
C LEU A 22 -3.21 2.72 -11.26
N ILE A 23 -2.54 2.58 -12.41
CA ILE A 23 -2.00 3.72 -13.15
C ILE A 23 -3.17 4.45 -13.83
N VAL A 24 -3.94 3.76 -14.67
CA VAL A 24 -4.91 4.40 -15.59
C VAL A 24 -6.10 5.01 -14.85
N VAL A 25 -6.66 4.31 -13.86
CA VAL A 25 -7.91 4.70 -13.20
C VAL A 25 -7.82 6.06 -12.52
N PRO A 26 -6.79 6.37 -11.72
CA PRO A 26 -6.65 7.68 -11.10
C PRO A 26 -6.54 8.84 -12.11
N TYR A 27 -5.82 8.66 -13.21
CA TYR A 27 -5.78 9.68 -14.27
C TYR A 27 -7.15 9.89 -14.91
N ALA A 28 -7.91 8.80 -15.12
CA ALA A 28 -9.26 8.90 -15.66
C ALA A 28 -10.24 9.57 -14.68
N ILE A 29 -10.07 9.39 -13.37
CA ILE A 29 -10.96 9.93 -12.34
C ILE A 29 -10.63 11.39 -11.99
N TRP A 30 -9.37 11.67 -11.66
CA TRP A 30 -8.95 12.96 -11.11
C TRP A 30 -8.35 13.90 -12.16
N GLY A 31 -7.95 13.41 -13.33
CA GLY A 31 -7.33 14.23 -14.36
C GLY A 31 -6.02 14.87 -13.88
N LYS A 32 -5.98 16.21 -13.89
CA LYS A 32 -4.80 17.00 -13.47
C LYS A 32 -4.60 16.86 -11.96
N GLY A 33 -3.46 16.31 -11.55
CA GLY A 33 -3.12 16.06 -10.13
C GLY A 33 -2.75 14.61 -9.80
N ALA A 34 -3.01 13.66 -10.71
CA ALA A 34 -2.66 12.23 -10.53
C ALA A 34 -1.20 11.89 -10.89
N GLU A 35 -0.38 12.89 -11.22
CA GLU A 35 0.98 12.73 -11.77
C GLU A 35 1.89 11.89 -10.86
N HIS A 36 1.97 12.31 -9.60
CA HIS A 36 2.77 11.65 -8.57
C HIS A 36 2.23 10.25 -8.23
N PHE A 37 0.91 10.06 -8.31
CA PHE A 37 0.28 8.78 -8.04
C PHE A 37 0.68 7.72 -9.08
N GLY A 38 0.79 8.11 -10.36
CA GLY A 38 1.23 7.22 -11.43
C GLY A 38 2.66 6.69 -11.23
N ALA A 39 3.58 7.57 -10.83
CA ALA A 39 4.97 7.18 -10.56
C ALA A 39 5.10 6.27 -9.33
N VAL A 40 4.41 6.60 -8.22
CA VAL A 40 4.38 5.78 -7.00
C VAL A 40 3.78 4.40 -7.30
N THR A 41 2.70 4.36 -8.06
CA THR A 41 2.04 3.12 -8.47
C THR A 41 2.95 2.28 -9.37
N LEU A 42 3.64 2.91 -10.32
CA LEU A 42 4.60 2.22 -11.17
C LEU A 42 5.73 1.62 -10.33
N ALA A 43 6.28 2.37 -9.37
CA ALA A 43 7.33 1.87 -8.49
C ALA A 43 6.86 0.67 -7.66
N LEU A 44 5.68 0.76 -7.05
CA LEU A 44 5.09 -0.34 -6.28
C LEU A 44 4.81 -1.57 -7.15
N GLY A 45 4.15 -1.37 -8.30
CA GLY A 45 3.81 -2.44 -9.22
C GLY A 45 5.04 -3.12 -9.84
N ALA A 46 6.05 -2.33 -10.22
CA ALA A 46 7.31 -2.82 -10.74
C ALA A 46 8.07 -3.64 -9.71
N ALA A 47 8.16 -3.16 -8.46
CA ALA A 47 8.79 -3.88 -7.38
C ALA A 47 8.08 -5.20 -7.06
N ILE A 48 6.74 -5.21 -7.03
CA ILE A 48 5.94 -6.43 -6.84
C ILE A 48 6.18 -7.41 -8.00
N MET A 49 6.11 -6.97 -9.26
CA MET A 49 6.37 -7.85 -10.41
C MET A 49 7.78 -8.45 -10.37
N GLY A 50 8.80 -7.63 -10.11
CA GLY A 50 10.18 -8.11 -10.00
C GLY A 50 10.34 -9.12 -8.86
N ALA A 51 9.69 -8.89 -7.72
CA ALA A 51 9.74 -9.83 -6.61
C ALA A 51 8.97 -11.14 -6.87
N LEU A 52 7.84 -11.09 -7.57
CA LEU A 52 7.06 -12.28 -7.91
C LEU A 52 7.77 -13.20 -8.91
N THR A 53 8.74 -12.67 -9.67
CA THR A 53 9.51 -13.42 -10.68
C THR A 53 10.23 -14.66 -10.11
N PHE A 54 10.69 -14.58 -8.86
CA PHE A 54 11.28 -15.72 -8.13
C PHE A 54 10.58 -16.02 -6.80
N GLY A 55 9.79 -15.08 -6.30
CA GLY A 55 9.19 -15.17 -4.98
C GLY A 55 8.07 -16.21 -4.88
N HIS A 56 7.44 -16.59 -6.01
CA HIS A 56 6.49 -17.70 -6.01
C HIS A 56 7.17 -19.04 -5.78
N GLU A 57 8.33 -19.27 -6.40
CA GLU A 57 9.09 -20.51 -6.21
C GLU A 57 9.65 -20.64 -4.81
N THR A 58 10.12 -19.54 -4.20
CA THR A 58 10.60 -19.56 -2.81
C THR A 58 9.45 -19.80 -1.84
N HIS A 59 8.32 -19.12 -2.05
CA HIS A 59 7.15 -19.23 -1.19
C HIS A 59 6.48 -20.61 -1.24
N HIS A 60 6.36 -21.21 -2.43
CA HIS A 60 5.75 -22.53 -2.60
C HIS A 60 6.74 -23.69 -2.52
N ARG A 61 8.01 -23.42 -2.18
CA ARG A 61 9.08 -24.44 -2.09
C ARG A 61 9.27 -25.23 -3.38
N THR A 62 9.03 -24.60 -4.53
CA THR A 62 9.23 -25.23 -5.85
C THR A 62 10.56 -24.85 -6.48
N MET A 63 11.40 -24.05 -5.80
CA MET A 63 12.75 -23.71 -6.27
C MET A 63 13.65 -24.95 -6.49
N PRO A 64 13.67 -25.97 -5.61
CA PRO A 64 14.44 -27.19 -5.87
C PRO A 64 13.94 -27.93 -7.12
N LEU A 65 12.62 -27.98 -7.34
CA LEU A 65 12.00 -28.58 -8.52
C LEU A 65 12.34 -27.80 -9.80
N LEU A 66 12.47 -26.47 -9.73
CA LEU A 66 12.93 -25.64 -10.84
C LEU A 66 14.40 -25.94 -11.17
N LEU A 67 15.23 -26.11 -10.15
CA LEU A 67 16.68 -26.33 -10.28
C LEU A 67 17.07 -27.76 -10.67
N SER A 68 16.20 -28.74 -10.46
CA SER A 68 16.42 -30.15 -10.86
C SER A 68 16.07 -30.43 -12.33
N GLN A 69 15.47 -29.48 -13.03
CA GLN A 69 15.12 -29.66 -14.44
C GLN A 69 16.40 -29.83 -15.29
N PRO A 70 16.38 -30.68 -16.32
CA PRO A 70 17.51 -30.89 -17.23
C PRO A 70 17.66 -29.72 -18.22
N VAL A 71 17.84 -28.51 -17.68
CA VAL A 71 17.88 -27.25 -18.40
C VAL A 71 18.97 -26.39 -17.78
N ALA A 72 19.80 -25.77 -18.62
CA ALA A 72 20.78 -24.82 -18.13
C ALA A 72 20.10 -23.69 -17.33
N ARG A 73 20.59 -23.42 -16.12
CA ARG A 73 20.10 -22.35 -15.23
C ARG A 73 20.05 -21.00 -15.92
N ARG A 74 21.04 -20.71 -16.78
CA ARG A 74 21.08 -19.49 -17.59
C ARG A 74 19.82 -19.32 -18.47
N THR A 75 19.29 -20.40 -19.02
CA THR A 75 18.07 -20.35 -19.84
C THR A 75 16.85 -20.03 -18.98
N ILE A 76 16.73 -20.65 -17.81
CA ILE A 76 15.63 -20.41 -16.86
C ILE A 76 15.64 -18.94 -16.40
N TRP A 77 16.82 -18.43 -16.00
CA TRP A 77 17.01 -17.03 -15.64
C TRP A 77 16.58 -16.10 -16.78
N ARG A 78 17.06 -16.35 -18.01
CA ARG A 78 16.74 -15.51 -19.17
C ARG A 78 15.25 -15.49 -19.47
N GLU A 79 14.58 -16.64 -19.42
CA GLU A 79 13.13 -16.74 -19.68
C GLU A 79 12.33 -15.92 -18.65
N LYS A 80 12.66 -16.04 -17.36
CA LYS A 80 12.01 -15.28 -16.28
C LYS A 80 12.23 -13.78 -16.42
N MET A 81 13.49 -13.37 -16.60
CA MET A 81 13.83 -11.96 -16.76
C MET A 81 13.22 -11.37 -18.04
N LEU A 82 13.09 -12.13 -19.12
CA LEU A 82 12.42 -11.66 -20.34
C LEU A 82 10.96 -11.34 -20.10
N VAL A 83 10.22 -12.22 -19.41
CA VAL A 83 8.80 -11.97 -19.10
C VAL A 83 8.65 -10.76 -18.17
N LEU A 84 9.53 -10.63 -17.17
CA LEU A 84 9.57 -9.45 -16.30
C LEU A 84 9.83 -8.17 -17.11
N ALA A 85 10.82 -8.16 -18.00
CA ALA A 85 11.16 -7.01 -18.84
C ALA A 85 9.96 -6.56 -19.68
N VAL A 86 9.25 -7.50 -20.33
CA VAL A 86 8.06 -7.19 -21.12
C VAL A 86 6.96 -6.59 -20.25
N GLY A 87 6.70 -7.16 -19.08
CA GLY A 87 5.70 -6.62 -18.13
C GLY A 87 6.05 -5.20 -17.67
N LEU A 88 7.31 -4.94 -17.33
CA LEU A 88 7.77 -3.62 -16.92
C LEU A 88 7.69 -2.60 -18.06
N VAL A 89 8.05 -2.97 -19.29
CA VAL A 89 7.91 -2.09 -20.47
C VAL A 89 6.45 -1.71 -20.68
N ILE A 90 5.52 -2.66 -20.57
CA ILE A 90 4.08 -2.37 -20.70
C ILE A 90 3.61 -1.42 -19.60
N ALA A 91 3.98 -1.67 -18.33
CA ALA A 91 3.61 -0.81 -17.22
C ALA A 91 4.19 0.61 -17.35
N SER A 92 5.48 0.72 -17.71
CA SER A 92 6.15 2.00 -17.96
C SER A 92 5.55 2.75 -19.14
N ALA A 93 5.25 2.06 -20.25
CA ALA A 93 4.58 2.66 -21.40
C ALA A 93 3.19 3.19 -21.03
N THR A 94 2.46 2.45 -20.20
CA THR A 94 1.15 2.89 -19.68
C THR A 94 1.30 4.17 -18.84
N ALA A 95 2.22 4.19 -17.87
CA ALA A 95 2.50 5.37 -17.06
C ALA A 95 2.92 6.57 -17.92
N TRP A 96 3.80 6.34 -18.89
CA TRP A 96 4.27 7.35 -19.83
C TRP A 96 3.14 7.94 -20.68
N LEU A 97 2.27 7.09 -21.25
CA LEU A 97 1.11 7.54 -22.04
C LEU A 97 0.11 8.32 -21.20
N CYS A 98 -0.14 7.92 -19.95
CA CYS A 98 -0.98 8.68 -19.03
C CYS A 98 -0.36 10.05 -18.71
N LEU A 99 0.95 10.11 -18.46
CA LEU A 99 1.63 11.40 -18.25
C LEU A 99 1.51 12.31 -19.48
N GLN A 100 1.74 11.79 -20.68
CA GLN A 100 1.63 12.57 -21.93
C GLN A 100 0.21 13.04 -22.23
N GLY A 101 -0.80 12.21 -21.97
CA GLY A 101 -2.19 12.54 -22.27
C GLY A 101 -2.82 13.56 -21.31
N PHE A 102 -2.33 13.63 -20.07
CA PHE A 102 -2.97 14.40 -18.99
C PHE A 102 -2.13 15.56 -18.44
N CYS A 103 -0.82 15.62 -18.69
CA CYS A 103 0.06 16.73 -18.27
C CYS A 103 0.30 17.70 -19.44
N SER A 104 0.09 19.01 -19.24
CA SER A 104 0.21 20.03 -20.32
C SER A 104 1.55 20.79 -20.35
N THR A 105 2.55 20.39 -19.57
CA THR A 105 3.82 21.13 -19.42
C THR A 105 4.96 20.48 -20.23
N ASN A 106 5.30 21.09 -21.37
CA ASN A 106 6.29 20.57 -22.34
C ASN A 106 7.71 20.33 -21.78
N TRP A 107 8.14 21.05 -20.73
CA TRP A 107 9.52 20.97 -20.18
C TRP A 107 9.74 19.85 -19.14
N GLN A 108 8.68 19.23 -18.60
CA GLN A 108 8.78 18.12 -17.64
C GLN A 108 8.85 16.74 -18.30
N THR A 109 8.64 16.66 -19.62
CA THR A 109 8.51 15.38 -20.34
C THR A 109 9.79 14.53 -20.28
N ALA A 110 10.96 15.08 -20.61
CA ALA A 110 12.22 14.32 -20.63
C ALA A 110 12.62 13.79 -19.24
N ALA A 111 12.55 14.63 -18.21
CA ALA A 111 12.85 14.24 -16.84
C ALA A 111 11.86 13.17 -16.33
N MET A 112 10.56 13.32 -16.60
CA MET A 112 9.57 12.31 -16.25
C MET A 112 9.78 10.99 -17.02
N THR A 113 10.24 11.05 -18.27
CA THR A 113 10.57 9.84 -19.06
C THR A 113 11.70 9.08 -18.38
N ALA A 114 12.76 9.81 -18.02
CA ALA A 114 13.93 9.25 -17.37
C ALA A 114 13.53 8.64 -16.02
N THR A 115 12.70 9.32 -15.23
CA THR A 115 12.20 8.79 -13.95
C THR A 115 11.42 7.48 -14.13
N VAL A 116 10.48 7.42 -15.07
CA VAL A 116 9.71 6.19 -15.38
C VAL A 116 10.62 5.03 -15.80
N ALA A 117 11.62 5.31 -16.64
CA ALA A 117 12.59 4.32 -17.10
C ALA A 117 13.50 3.84 -15.96
N VAL A 118 14.02 4.75 -15.14
CA VAL A 118 14.89 4.45 -14.01
C VAL A 118 14.15 3.65 -12.94
N ILE A 119 12.90 4.00 -12.62
CA ILE A 119 12.06 3.21 -11.69
C ILE A 119 11.94 1.76 -12.17
N ALA A 120 11.61 1.55 -13.45
CA ALA A 120 11.46 0.22 -14.00
C ALA A 120 12.79 -0.55 -14.02
N LEU A 121 13.90 0.11 -14.34
CA LEU A 121 15.22 -0.51 -14.36
C LEU A 121 15.70 -0.89 -12.95
N CYS A 122 15.51 -0.01 -11.96
CA CYS A 122 15.78 -0.30 -10.56
C CYS A 122 14.98 -1.50 -10.06
N ALA A 123 13.70 -1.59 -10.40
CA ALA A 123 12.87 -2.73 -10.06
C ALA A 123 13.29 -4.01 -10.80
N PHE A 124 13.64 -3.91 -12.09
CA PHE A 124 14.12 -5.03 -12.91
C PHE A 124 15.40 -5.66 -12.33
N CYS A 125 16.36 -4.85 -11.89
CA CYS A 125 17.63 -5.32 -11.38
C CYS A 125 17.59 -5.65 -9.87
N GLY A 126 16.91 -4.81 -9.09
CA GLY A 126 16.89 -4.87 -7.63
C GLY A 126 15.93 -5.93 -7.08
N ALA A 127 14.67 -5.94 -7.53
CA ALA A 127 13.65 -6.79 -6.90
C ALA A 127 13.94 -8.29 -7.02
N PRO A 128 14.30 -8.85 -8.19
CA PRO A 128 14.68 -10.27 -8.28
C PRO A 128 15.85 -10.62 -7.35
N THR A 129 16.86 -9.77 -7.30
CA THR A 129 18.07 -9.96 -6.48
C THR A 129 17.75 -9.97 -5.00
N LEU A 130 16.98 -8.99 -4.55
CA LEU A 130 16.59 -8.84 -3.15
C LEU A 130 15.61 -9.95 -2.72
N THR A 131 14.74 -10.41 -3.62
CA THR A 131 13.90 -11.59 -3.37
C THR A 131 14.72 -12.86 -3.23
N LEU A 132 15.74 -13.07 -4.07
CA LEU A 132 16.62 -14.24 -3.98
C LEU A 132 17.47 -14.24 -2.70
N LEU A 133 17.92 -13.06 -2.25
CA LEU A 133 18.67 -12.91 -1.00
C LEU A 133 17.77 -13.09 0.24
N GLY A 134 16.55 -12.53 0.20
CA GLY A 134 15.60 -12.60 1.32
C GLY A 134 14.74 -13.86 1.35
N HIS A 135 14.76 -14.67 0.29
CA HIS A 135 13.88 -15.82 0.06
C HIS A 135 12.38 -15.53 0.21
N ASN A 136 11.98 -14.25 0.15
CA ASN A 136 10.61 -13.80 0.37
C ASN A 136 10.26 -12.69 -0.64
N ALA A 137 9.16 -12.86 -1.36
CA ALA A 137 8.64 -11.88 -2.32
C ALA A 137 8.37 -10.51 -1.67
N ILE A 138 7.74 -10.48 -0.49
CA ILE A 138 7.32 -9.23 0.15
C ILE A 138 8.56 -8.41 0.55
N ALA A 139 9.50 -9.07 1.24
CA ALA A 139 10.75 -8.45 1.65
C ALA A 139 11.53 -7.95 0.43
N GLY A 140 11.58 -8.74 -0.66
CA GLY A 140 12.23 -8.32 -1.89
C GLY A 140 11.58 -7.10 -2.56
N ALA A 141 10.24 -7.06 -2.65
CA ALA A 141 9.50 -5.93 -3.22
C ALA A 141 9.70 -4.67 -2.39
N VAL A 142 9.56 -4.79 -1.07
CA VAL A 142 9.83 -3.71 -0.11
C VAL A 142 11.25 -3.18 -0.30
N CYS A 143 12.26 -4.05 -0.20
CA CYS A 143 13.65 -3.64 -0.30
C CYS A 143 13.95 -2.98 -1.66
N ALA A 144 13.29 -3.43 -2.73
CA ALA A 144 13.47 -2.86 -4.07
C ALA A 144 12.90 -1.45 -4.23
N ILE A 145 11.99 -1.01 -3.37
CA ILE A 145 11.54 0.39 -3.28
C ILE A 145 12.48 1.16 -2.36
N CYS A 146 12.79 0.56 -1.22
CA CYS A 146 13.59 1.11 -0.13
C CYS A 146 15.03 1.48 -0.56
N PHE A 147 15.75 0.58 -1.24
CA PHE A 147 17.15 0.84 -1.62
C PHE A 147 17.30 1.98 -2.63
N PRO A 148 16.58 2.00 -3.77
CA PRO A 148 16.59 3.17 -4.67
C PRO A 148 16.13 4.45 -3.98
N GLY A 149 15.12 4.38 -3.12
CA GLY A 149 14.65 5.53 -2.33
C GLY A 149 15.72 6.07 -1.39
N ALA A 150 16.47 5.20 -0.70
CA ALA A 150 17.59 5.60 0.15
C ALA A 150 18.75 6.21 -0.64
N ILE A 151 19.06 5.67 -1.82
CA ILE A 151 20.07 6.25 -2.72
C ILE A 151 19.63 7.65 -3.16
N ALA A 152 18.39 7.79 -3.65
CA ALA A 152 17.85 9.08 -4.07
C ALA A 152 17.81 10.10 -2.91
N LEU A 153 17.52 9.66 -1.69
CA LEU A 153 17.55 10.48 -0.49
C LEU A 153 18.98 10.97 -0.18
N VAL A 154 19.97 10.06 -0.20
CA VAL A 154 21.39 10.42 0.02
C VAL A 154 21.88 11.36 -1.08
N ASP A 155 21.56 11.08 -2.34
CA ASP A 155 21.89 11.97 -3.46
C ASP A 155 21.27 13.35 -3.25
N SER A 156 20.01 13.42 -2.81
CA SER A 156 19.33 14.69 -2.52
C SER A 156 20.04 15.49 -1.42
N ILE A 157 20.53 14.83 -0.36
CA ILE A 157 21.35 15.47 0.71
C ILE A 157 22.65 16.02 0.13
N VAL A 158 23.35 15.22 -0.67
CA VAL A 158 24.63 15.63 -1.26
C VAL A 158 24.43 16.78 -2.25
N ILE A 159 23.43 16.70 -3.12
CA ILE A 159 23.14 17.73 -4.12
C ILE A 159 22.80 19.06 -3.43
N GLU A 160 21.93 19.03 -2.43
CA GLU A 160 21.53 20.26 -1.74
C GLU A 160 22.70 20.93 -1.02
N ARG A 161 23.57 20.13 -0.39
CA ARG A 161 24.72 20.63 0.37
C ARG A 161 25.82 21.21 -0.51
N TRP A 162 26.03 20.66 -1.71
CA TRP A 162 27.17 21.01 -2.57
C TRP A 162 26.78 21.86 -3.80
N PHE A 163 25.53 21.79 -4.27
CA PHE A 163 25.08 22.38 -5.55
C PHE A 163 23.82 23.23 -5.40
N ARG A 164 23.71 23.98 -4.30
CA ARG A 164 22.55 24.75 -3.78
C ARG A 164 21.73 25.61 -4.78
N ASN A 165 22.14 25.78 -6.04
CA ASN A 165 21.44 26.54 -7.08
C ASN A 165 21.20 25.80 -8.41
N ASP A 166 21.76 24.61 -8.65
CA ASP A 166 21.70 23.95 -9.96
C ASP A 166 20.88 22.66 -9.95
N ARG A 167 19.63 22.71 -10.44
CA ARG A 167 18.70 21.55 -10.50
C ARG A 167 19.09 20.50 -11.55
N VAL A 168 19.74 20.92 -12.64
CA VAL A 168 20.12 20.04 -13.75
C VAL A 168 21.18 19.00 -13.37
N PRO A 169 22.32 19.36 -12.74
CA PRO A 169 23.28 18.36 -12.27
C PRO A 169 22.68 17.42 -11.24
N GLY A 170 21.72 17.88 -10.41
CA GLY A 170 21.07 17.03 -9.41
C GLY A 170 20.34 15.83 -9.99
N LEU A 171 19.49 16.04 -11.01
CA LEU A 171 18.77 14.94 -11.66
C LEU A 171 19.74 13.97 -12.37
N CYS A 172 20.80 14.49 -12.98
CA CYS A 172 21.84 13.67 -13.62
C CYS A 172 22.62 12.83 -12.60
N ILE A 173 23.01 13.40 -11.46
CA ILE A 173 23.72 12.68 -10.40
C ILE A 173 22.84 11.55 -9.86
N CYS A 174 21.60 11.85 -9.47
CA CYS A 174 20.66 10.86 -8.95
C CYS A 174 20.39 9.74 -9.97
N GLY A 175 20.15 10.12 -11.24
CA GLY A 175 19.99 9.16 -12.34
C GLY A 175 21.22 8.25 -12.49
N CYS A 176 22.43 8.82 -12.51
CA CYS A 176 23.69 8.09 -12.63
C CYS A 176 23.92 7.14 -11.44
N SER A 177 23.70 7.59 -10.20
CA SER A 177 23.80 6.77 -8.99
C SER A 177 22.87 5.56 -9.04
N LEU A 178 21.62 5.76 -9.47
CA LEU A 178 20.63 4.69 -9.62
C LEU A 178 20.98 3.72 -10.76
N LEU A 179 21.49 4.23 -11.88
CA LEU A 179 22.02 3.38 -12.96
C LEU A 179 23.23 2.56 -12.50
N LEU A 180 24.12 3.16 -11.71
CA LEU A 180 25.28 2.49 -11.13
C LEU A 180 24.85 1.41 -10.14
N TYR A 181 23.76 1.59 -9.39
CA TYR A 181 23.16 0.57 -8.52
C TYR A 181 22.60 -0.63 -9.31
N CYS A 182 22.02 -0.40 -10.50
CA CYS A 182 21.38 -1.44 -11.28
C CYS A 182 22.35 -2.54 -11.75
N VAL A 183 23.59 -2.17 -12.09
CA VAL A 183 24.63 -3.10 -12.58
C VAL A 183 25.01 -4.18 -11.54
N PRO A 184 25.48 -3.84 -10.32
CA PRO A 184 25.80 -4.83 -9.30
C PRO A 184 24.56 -5.57 -8.82
N ALA A 185 23.39 -4.92 -8.74
CA ALA A 185 22.14 -5.59 -8.39
C ALA A 185 21.85 -6.73 -9.37
N ALA A 186 21.82 -6.46 -10.68
CA ALA A 186 21.59 -7.48 -11.70
C ALA A 186 22.65 -8.60 -11.68
N TRP A 187 23.93 -8.23 -11.50
CA TRP A 187 25.02 -9.19 -11.42
C TRP A 187 24.88 -10.12 -10.21
N ILE A 188 24.64 -9.56 -9.01
CA ILE A 188 24.47 -10.34 -7.78
C ILE A 188 23.25 -11.25 -7.89
N GLY A 189 22.13 -10.77 -8.46
CA GLY A 189 20.94 -11.59 -8.70
C GLY A 189 21.24 -12.79 -9.59
N TYR A 190 21.92 -12.55 -10.71
CA TYR A 190 22.34 -13.62 -11.62
C TYR A 190 23.30 -14.60 -10.94
N ALA A 191 24.35 -14.10 -10.28
CA ALA A 191 25.35 -14.93 -9.62
C ALA A 191 24.73 -15.77 -8.49
N LYS A 192 23.82 -15.18 -7.70
CA LYS A 192 23.08 -15.91 -6.66
C LYS A 192 22.21 -17.00 -7.25
N PHE A 193 21.44 -16.71 -8.29
CA PHE A 193 20.61 -17.72 -8.95
C PHE A 193 21.46 -18.89 -9.50
N GLN A 194 22.60 -18.58 -10.13
CA GLN A 194 23.52 -19.62 -10.62
C GLN A 194 24.12 -20.46 -9.50
N GLY A 195 24.35 -19.87 -8.33
CA GLY A 195 24.91 -20.56 -7.15
C GLY A 195 23.89 -21.33 -6.31
N LEU A 196 22.58 -21.22 -6.57
CA LEU A 196 21.58 -21.93 -5.77
C LEU A 196 21.72 -23.43 -5.92
N GLN A 197 21.77 -24.13 -4.79
CA GLN A 197 21.74 -25.59 -4.74
C GLN A 197 20.39 -26.02 -4.16
N ALA A 198 19.91 -27.19 -4.56
CA ALA A 198 18.74 -27.83 -3.98
C ALA A 198 19.10 -28.38 -2.58
N LEU A 199 19.49 -27.48 -1.67
CA LEU A 199 19.58 -27.80 -0.26
C LEU A 199 18.19 -27.57 0.30
N ASP A 200 17.50 -28.67 0.65
CA ASP A 200 16.24 -28.67 1.40
C ASP A 200 16.49 -28.14 2.83
N GLY A 201 16.88 -26.87 2.93
CA GLY A 201 16.88 -26.16 4.19
C GLY A 201 15.43 -25.86 4.53
N ALA A 202 14.97 -26.39 5.67
CA ALA A 202 13.73 -25.93 6.30
C ALA A 202 13.72 -24.40 6.23
N SER A 203 12.71 -23.86 5.53
CA SER A 203 12.48 -22.43 5.35
C SER A 203 12.90 -21.68 6.60
N ARG A 204 14.06 -21.03 6.56
CA ARG A 204 14.45 -20.07 7.59
C ARG A 204 13.47 -18.91 7.41
N GLU A 205 12.35 -18.98 8.14
CA GLU A 205 11.44 -17.86 8.35
C GLU A 205 12.31 -16.64 8.60
N LEU A 206 12.34 -15.71 7.64
CA LEU A 206 13.12 -14.48 7.62
C LEU A 206 14.18 -14.46 8.74
N ALA A 207 15.24 -15.28 8.61
CA ALA A 207 16.17 -15.50 9.71
C ALA A 207 16.97 -14.22 9.90
N LEU A 208 16.41 -13.33 10.70
CA LEU A 208 17.04 -12.09 11.07
C LEU A 208 18.36 -12.43 11.75
N PRO A 209 19.40 -11.60 11.56
CA PRO A 209 20.58 -11.69 12.39
C PRO A 209 20.15 -11.75 13.85
N THR A 210 20.74 -12.66 14.64
CA THR A 210 20.35 -12.92 16.03
C THR A 210 20.28 -11.63 16.88
N ALA A 211 21.11 -10.64 16.53
CA ALA A 211 21.08 -9.30 17.13
C ALA A 211 19.77 -8.54 16.88
N VAL A 212 19.25 -8.54 15.65
CA VAL A 212 17.99 -7.87 15.32
C VAL A 212 16.81 -8.62 15.92
N GLU A 213 16.85 -9.95 15.89
CA GLU A 213 15.81 -10.76 16.53
C GLU A 213 15.78 -10.54 18.03
N THR A 214 16.92 -10.45 18.72
CA THR A 214 16.96 -10.17 20.15
C THR A 214 16.46 -8.76 20.48
N ILE A 215 16.77 -7.74 19.68
CA ILE A 215 16.24 -6.38 19.87
C ILE A 215 14.72 -6.36 19.73
N LEU A 216 14.18 -6.97 18.67
CA LEU A 216 12.73 -7.06 18.45
C LEU A 216 12.05 -7.92 19.52
N ALA A 217 12.67 -9.02 19.94
CA ALA A 217 12.10 -9.96 20.91
C ALA A 217 12.13 -9.44 22.36
N ARG A 218 13.07 -8.56 22.73
CA ARG A 218 13.20 -8.00 24.09
C ARG A 218 11.92 -7.36 24.65
N PRO A 219 11.25 -6.41 23.97
CA PRO A 219 10.01 -5.82 24.48
C PRO A 219 8.90 -6.87 24.60
N PHE A 220 8.83 -7.83 23.67
CA PHE A 220 7.87 -8.92 23.74
C PHE A 220 8.19 -9.91 24.86
N ALA A 221 9.46 -10.17 25.14
CA ALA A 221 9.89 -11.08 26.20
C ALA A 221 9.46 -10.55 27.58
N GLY A 222 9.64 -9.24 27.84
CA GLY A 222 9.21 -8.61 29.09
C GLY A 222 7.70 -8.65 29.32
N ILE A 223 6.89 -8.48 28.27
CA ILE A 223 5.43 -8.63 28.35
C ILE A 223 5.04 -10.12 28.47
N SER A 224 5.83 -11.01 27.86
CA SER A 224 5.51 -12.44 27.75
C SER A 224 5.63 -13.22 29.05
N THR A 225 6.54 -12.84 29.95
CA THR A 225 6.81 -13.57 31.20
C THR A 225 5.71 -13.40 32.24
N ARG A 226 4.91 -12.32 32.14
CA ARG A 226 3.82 -12.01 33.08
C ARG A 226 2.48 -12.63 32.71
N LEU A 227 2.30 -13.08 31.46
CA LEU A 227 1.03 -13.54 30.93
C LEU A 227 1.16 -14.95 30.32
N ASN A 228 0.76 -15.94 31.11
CA ASN A 228 0.72 -17.35 30.71
C ASN A 228 -0.74 -17.79 30.52
N GLY A 229 -1.15 -17.99 29.27
CA GLY A 229 -2.47 -18.49 28.94
C GLY A 229 -2.57 -18.90 27.46
N PRO A 230 -3.49 -19.82 27.11
CA PRO A 230 -3.62 -20.33 25.74
C PRO A 230 -3.97 -19.23 24.73
N PHE A 231 -4.80 -18.26 25.13
CA PHE A 231 -5.13 -17.11 24.30
C PHE A 231 -3.95 -16.15 24.09
N VAL A 232 -3.15 -15.94 25.13
CA VAL A 232 -1.94 -15.11 25.04
C VAL A 232 -0.90 -15.77 24.14
N SER A 233 -0.81 -17.10 24.14
CA SER A 233 0.04 -17.85 23.20
C SER A 233 -0.37 -17.59 21.74
N LEU A 234 -1.68 -17.54 21.45
CA LEU A 234 -2.19 -17.16 20.13
C LEU A 234 -1.80 -15.73 19.77
N ILE A 235 -2.00 -14.76 20.67
CA ILE A 235 -1.57 -13.36 20.44
C ILE A 235 -0.06 -13.28 20.15
N LYS A 236 0.76 -13.98 20.94
CA LYS A 236 2.23 -14.03 20.75
C LYS A 236 2.59 -14.59 19.37
N LYS A 237 1.89 -15.63 18.92
CA LYS A 237 2.06 -16.20 17.59
C LYS A 237 1.71 -15.18 16.50
N GLU A 238 0.53 -14.56 16.58
CA GLU A 238 0.10 -13.56 15.58
C GLU A 238 1.05 -12.35 15.53
N LEU A 239 1.58 -11.94 16.68
CA LEU A 239 2.53 -10.83 16.76
C LEU A 239 3.89 -11.16 16.14
N ARG A 240 4.35 -12.42 16.27
CA ARG A 240 5.54 -12.91 15.56
C ARG A 240 5.34 -12.94 14.05
N LEU A 241 4.12 -13.22 13.59
CA LEU A 241 3.79 -13.17 12.17
C LEU A 241 3.92 -11.76 11.59
N GLN A 242 3.73 -10.72 12.41
CA GLN A 242 3.88 -9.31 12.01
C GLN A 242 5.34 -8.81 11.99
N LYS A 243 6.35 -9.67 12.24
CA LYS A 243 7.78 -9.33 12.15
C LYS A 243 8.15 -8.55 10.87
N PRO A 244 7.69 -8.92 9.66
CA PRO A 244 8.00 -8.17 8.44
C PRO A 244 7.48 -6.72 8.49
N THR A 245 6.31 -6.50 9.08
CA THR A 245 5.71 -5.17 9.25
C THR A 245 6.58 -4.30 10.16
N PHE A 246 7.09 -4.83 11.27
CA PHE A 246 7.98 -4.09 12.18
C PHE A 246 9.31 -3.69 11.53
N LEU A 247 9.92 -4.60 10.75
CA LEU A 247 11.17 -4.30 10.03
C LEU A 247 10.94 -3.19 9.00
N LEU A 248 9.83 -3.28 8.28
CA LEU A 248 9.42 -2.28 7.31
C LEU A 248 9.25 -0.92 7.96
N THR A 249 8.51 -0.87 9.07
CA THR A 249 8.37 0.32 9.89
C THR A 249 9.70 0.92 10.29
N GLY A 250 10.63 0.12 10.82
CA GLY A 250 11.96 0.60 11.19
C GLY A 250 12.70 1.25 10.02
N PHE A 251 12.58 0.69 8.82
CA PHE A 251 13.18 1.26 7.62
C PHE A 251 12.55 2.60 7.21
N PHE A 252 11.22 2.69 7.16
CA PHE A 252 10.52 3.95 6.85
C PHE A 252 10.82 5.03 7.90
N CYS A 253 10.96 4.67 9.18
CA CYS A 253 11.42 5.62 10.21
C CYS A 253 12.82 6.19 9.92
N LEU A 254 13.74 5.40 9.34
CA LEU A 254 15.06 5.89 8.94
C LEU A 254 14.98 6.82 7.73
N LEU A 255 14.12 6.51 6.74
CA LEU A 255 13.86 7.42 5.62
C LEU A 255 13.24 8.73 6.10
N ALA A 256 12.23 8.66 6.98
CA ALA A 256 11.62 9.83 7.58
C ALA A 256 12.64 10.68 8.35
N LEU A 257 13.56 10.04 9.10
CA LEU A 257 14.65 10.76 9.78
C LEU A 257 15.56 11.48 8.77
N GLY A 258 15.96 10.81 7.68
CA GLY A 258 16.76 11.44 6.63
C GLY A 258 16.03 12.58 5.91
N GLY A 259 14.73 12.41 5.65
CA GLY A 259 13.86 13.47 5.10
C GLY A 259 13.70 14.66 6.05
N ALA A 260 13.62 14.41 7.35
CA ALA A 260 13.57 15.46 8.37
C ALA A 260 14.91 16.22 8.47
N LEU A 261 16.05 15.53 8.37
CA LEU A 261 17.36 16.17 8.29
C LEU A 261 17.46 17.05 7.03
N LEU A 262 16.98 16.56 5.88
CA LEU A 262 16.88 17.34 4.65
C LEU A 262 16.01 18.58 4.79
N PHE A 263 14.90 18.48 5.52
CA PHE A 263 13.97 19.59 5.72
C PHE A 263 14.64 20.80 6.40
N ILE A 264 15.66 20.55 7.24
CA ILE A 264 16.47 21.61 7.86
C ILE A 264 17.31 22.35 6.83
N GLU A 265 17.92 21.63 5.89
CA GLU A 265 18.78 22.23 4.86
C GLU A 265 17.96 22.84 3.70
N SER A 266 16.88 22.17 3.30
CA SER A 266 16.00 22.52 2.18
C SER A 266 14.57 22.07 2.42
N LYS A 267 13.70 23.06 2.68
CA LYS A 267 12.31 22.83 3.04
C LYS A 267 11.55 22.09 1.94
N ASP A 268 11.76 22.45 0.68
CA ASP A 268 11.00 21.89 -0.46
C ASP A 268 11.34 20.41 -0.69
N VAL A 269 12.64 20.07 -0.72
CA VAL A 269 13.11 18.71 -0.97
C VAL A 269 12.79 17.80 0.21
N GLY A 270 13.08 18.26 1.44
CA GLY A 270 12.78 17.51 2.65
C GLY A 270 11.27 17.25 2.81
N ALA A 271 10.42 18.25 2.52
CA ALA A 271 8.97 18.08 2.56
C ALA A 271 8.49 17.06 1.53
N GLY A 272 9.05 17.10 0.31
CA GLY A 272 8.72 16.15 -0.74
C GLY A 272 9.06 14.71 -0.35
N VAL A 273 10.25 14.49 0.23
CA VAL A 273 10.67 13.15 0.69
C VAL A 273 9.79 12.65 1.84
N LEU A 274 9.53 13.50 2.85
CA LEU A 274 8.66 13.15 3.98
C LEU A 274 7.23 12.84 3.52
N ALA A 275 6.68 13.63 2.61
CA ALA A 275 5.34 13.42 2.07
C ALA A 275 5.25 12.11 1.28
N ALA A 276 6.26 11.82 0.43
CA ALA A 276 6.33 10.59 -0.33
C ALA A 276 6.47 9.36 0.59
N ASP A 277 7.36 9.44 1.58
CA ASP A 277 7.55 8.41 2.61
C ASP A 277 6.24 8.12 3.34
N PHE A 278 5.60 9.16 3.87
CA PHE A 278 4.33 9.06 4.58
C PHE A 278 3.19 8.49 3.71
N ALA A 279 3.09 8.93 2.45
CA ALA A 279 2.06 8.46 1.52
C ALA A 279 2.21 6.97 1.18
N ILE A 280 3.43 6.52 0.87
CA ILE A 280 3.72 5.11 0.61
C ILE A 280 3.45 4.29 1.88
N TYR A 281 3.90 4.80 3.03
CA TYR A 281 3.85 4.11 4.29
C TYR A 281 2.43 3.87 4.81
N ILE A 282 1.56 4.89 4.74
CA ILE A 282 0.14 4.80 5.10
C ILE A 282 -0.58 3.74 4.27
N LEU A 283 -0.23 3.58 3.00
CA LEU A 283 -0.86 2.59 2.13
C LEU A 283 -0.29 1.19 2.35
N LEU A 284 1.03 1.06 2.49
CA LEU A 284 1.73 -0.21 2.45
C LEU A 284 1.55 -1.03 3.74
N ILE A 285 1.66 -0.40 4.91
CA ILE A 285 1.53 -1.07 6.21
C ILE A 285 0.17 -1.75 6.41
N PRO A 286 -1.00 -1.12 6.20
CA PRO A 286 -2.28 -1.78 6.39
C PRO A 286 -2.49 -2.95 5.41
N LEU A 287 -1.99 -2.83 4.18
CA LEU A 287 -2.08 -3.89 3.18
C LEU A 287 -1.24 -5.11 3.58
N ILE A 288 0.00 -4.89 4.05
CA ILE A 288 0.89 -5.97 4.50
C ILE A 288 0.35 -6.60 5.79
N ALA A 289 0.03 -5.78 6.80
CA ALA A 289 -0.46 -6.27 8.08
C ALA A 289 -1.74 -7.09 7.91
N GLY A 290 -2.70 -6.56 7.13
CA GLY A 290 -3.95 -7.25 6.82
C GLY A 290 -3.75 -8.52 5.99
N GLY A 291 -2.87 -8.47 4.97
CA GLY A 291 -2.52 -9.63 4.15
C GLY A 291 -1.90 -10.76 4.96
N LEU A 292 -0.93 -10.46 5.83
CA LEU A 292 -0.22 -11.43 6.66
C LEU A 292 -1.14 -12.18 7.62
N SER A 293 -2.18 -11.50 8.14
CA SER A 293 -3.04 -12.03 9.21
C SER A 293 -3.71 -13.39 8.91
N VAL A 294 -4.03 -13.65 7.63
CA VAL A 294 -4.73 -14.87 7.19
C VAL A 294 -4.02 -15.56 6.02
N ALA A 295 -3.41 -14.80 5.10
CA ALA A 295 -2.92 -15.39 3.86
C ALA A 295 -1.69 -16.28 4.05
N GLU A 296 -0.83 -16.00 5.04
CA GLU A 296 0.36 -16.85 5.31
C GLU A 296 -0.02 -18.22 5.86
N GLU A 297 -1.02 -18.29 6.75
CA GLU A 297 -1.45 -19.59 7.29
C GLU A 297 -2.09 -20.47 6.21
N ARG A 298 -2.78 -19.85 5.26
CA ARG A 298 -3.35 -20.52 4.09
C ARG A 298 -2.27 -20.94 3.10
N ALA A 299 -1.27 -20.09 2.89
CA ALA A 299 -0.12 -20.41 2.05
C ALA A 299 0.59 -21.69 2.46
N TRP A 300 0.68 -21.94 3.78
CA TRP A 300 1.31 -23.15 4.33
C TRP A 300 0.36 -24.34 4.44
N GLY A 301 -0.92 -24.19 4.10
CA GLY A 301 -1.92 -25.25 4.26
C GLY A 301 -2.23 -25.59 5.72
N ILE A 302 -1.89 -24.71 6.67
CA ILE A 302 -2.10 -24.93 8.11
C ILE A 302 -3.46 -24.36 8.56
N ALA A 303 -4.09 -23.51 7.75
CA ALA A 303 -5.39 -22.90 8.09
C ALA A 303 -6.45 -23.93 8.50
N ASP A 304 -6.56 -25.05 7.78
CA ASP A 304 -7.54 -26.11 8.07
C ASP A 304 -7.19 -26.84 9.37
N TRP A 305 -5.89 -27.07 9.61
CA TRP A 305 -5.39 -27.65 10.86
C TRP A 305 -5.60 -26.72 12.05
N HIS A 306 -5.55 -25.41 11.88
CA HIS A 306 -5.87 -24.48 12.98
C HIS A 306 -7.34 -24.56 13.39
N LEU A 307 -8.26 -24.80 12.45
CA LEU A 307 -9.68 -24.92 12.75
C LEU A 307 -10.02 -26.19 13.55
N THR A 308 -9.15 -27.20 13.58
CA THR A 308 -9.32 -28.41 14.40
C THR A 308 -8.71 -28.26 15.80
N LEU A 309 -7.98 -27.17 16.08
CA LEU A 309 -7.41 -26.94 17.40
C LEU A 309 -8.51 -26.65 18.44
N PRO A 310 -8.29 -27.00 19.73
CA PRO A 310 -9.24 -26.78 20.83
C PRO A 310 -9.82 -25.35 20.97
N PRO A 311 -9.08 -24.25 20.74
CA PRO A 311 -9.67 -22.91 20.82
C PRO A 311 -10.69 -22.69 19.71
N SER A 312 -11.88 -22.22 20.09
CA SER A 312 -12.95 -21.90 19.14
C SER A 312 -12.50 -20.91 18.06
N SER A 313 -13.04 -21.04 16.84
CA SER A 313 -12.69 -20.16 15.71
C SER A 313 -12.91 -18.68 16.03
N LYS A 314 -13.88 -18.36 16.91
CA LYS A 314 -14.10 -17.00 17.42
C LYS A 314 -12.90 -16.46 18.19
N ARG A 315 -12.30 -17.26 19.07
CA ARG A 315 -11.11 -16.86 19.85
C ARG A 315 -9.88 -16.71 18.96
N GLN A 316 -9.70 -17.62 18.00
CA GLN A 316 -8.61 -17.52 17.03
C GLN A 316 -8.74 -16.25 16.18
N TRP A 317 -9.93 -15.98 15.64
CA TRP A 317 -10.23 -14.75 14.90
C TRP A 317 -10.01 -13.50 15.75
N LEU A 318 -10.49 -13.49 16.99
CA LEU A 318 -10.31 -12.37 17.89
C LEU A 318 -8.81 -12.09 18.14
N ALA A 319 -7.99 -13.12 18.38
CA ALA A 319 -6.55 -12.95 18.54
C ALA A 319 -5.90 -12.32 17.30
N LYS A 320 -6.29 -12.76 16.09
CA LYS A 320 -5.83 -12.18 14.82
C LYS A 320 -6.17 -10.69 14.72
N MET A 321 -7.42 -10.32 15.01
CA MET A 321 -7.87 -8.92 14.89
C MET A 321 -7.26 -8.02 15.96
N LEU A 322 -7.13 -8.52 17.20
CA LEU A 322 -6.50 -7.81 18.32
C LEU A 322 -5.01 -7.55 18.09
N VAL A 323 -4.33 -8.35 17.26
CA VAL A 323 -2.95 -8.05 16.86
C VAL A 323 -2.93 -7.19 15.60
N THR A 324 -3.64 -7.60 14.55
CA THR A 324 -3.48 -7.01 13.22
C THR A 324 -3.97 -5.55 13.13
N LEU A 325 -5.14 -5.25 13.70
CA LEU A 325 -5.70 -3.89 13.61
C LEU A 325 -4.87 -2.87 14.43
N PRO A 326 -4.47 -3.17 15.69
CA PRO A 326 -3.59 -2.26 16.42
C PRO A 326 -2.19 -2.18 15.84
N VAL A 327 -1.60 -3.28 15.37
CA VAL A 327 -0.28 -3.23 14.70
C VAL A 327 -0.33 -2.34 13.47
N SER A 328 -1.36 -2.48 12.64
CA SER A 328 -1.56 -1.61 11.48
C SER A 328 -1.69 -0.14 11.92
N LEU A 329 -2.60 0.18 12.84
CA LEU A 329 -2.85 1.56 13.28
C LEU A 329 -1.64 2.20 13.95
N VAL A 330 -1.00 1.48 14.88
CA VAL A 330 0.15 1.98 15.64
C VAL A 330 1.33 2.19 14.71
N LEU A 331 1.68 1.18 13.92
CA LEU A 331 2.85 1.27 13.06
C LEU A 331 2.61 2.20 11.88
N GLY A 332 1.46 2.12 11.21
CA GLY A 332 1.21 2.84 9.96
C GLY A 332 0.66 4.26 10.12
N LEU A 333 0.19 4.67 11.30
CA LEU A 333 -0.29 6.05 11.53
C LEU A 333 0.24 6.68 12.83
N VAL A 334 0.08 6.03 13.98
CA VAL A 334 0.45 6.66 15.26
C VAL A 334 1.94 6.97 15.31
N LEU A 335 2.78 6.02 14.90
CA LEU A 335 4.23 6.21 14.86
C LEU A 335 4.66 7.32 13.88
N PRO A 336 4.28 7.32 12.60
CA PRO A 336 4.71 8.36 11.67
C PRO A 336 4.09 9.73 12.00
N ALA A 337 2.83 9.78 12.47
CA ALA A 337 2.24 11.03 12.96
C ALA A 337 2.98 11.54 14.21
N GLY A 338 3.39 10.64 15.10
CA GLY A 338 4.20 10.96 16.27
C GLY A 338 5.59 11.48 15.90
N LEU A 339 6.25 10.88 14.90
CA LEU A 339 7.53 11.36 14.36
C LEU A 339 7.38 12.74 13.69
N TYR A 340 6.33 12.92 12.90
CA TYR A 340 6.01 14.21 12.30
C TYR A 340 5.77 15.28 13.36
N TRP A 341 4.98 14.95 14.40
CA TRP A 341 4.69 15.89 15.49
C TRP A 341 5.92 16.20 16.33
N ALA A 342 6.75 15.19 16.62
CA ALA A 342 8.04 15.39 17.27
C ALA A 342 8.92 16.35 16.45
N GLY A 343 8.98 16.18 15.12
CA GLY A 343 9.65 17.12 14.22
C GLY A 343 9.03 18.53 14.25
N ALA A 344 7.71 18.63 14.18
CA ALA A 344 6.99 19.91 14.19
C ALA A 344 7.26 20.71 15.48
N LEU A 345 7.33 20.06 16.65
CA LEU A 345 7.73 20.69 17.91
C LEU A 345 9.11 21.36 17.82
N PHE A 346 10.02 20.85 17.00
CA PHE A 346 11.34 21.45 16.79
C PHE A 346 11.34 22.54 15.70
N PHE A 347 10.42 22.53 14.73
CA PHE A 347 10.56 23.32 13.49
C PHE A 347 9.45 24.36 13.17
N ALA A 348 8.22 24.31 13.71
CA ALA A 348 7.18 25.35 13.50
C ALA A 348 5.89 25.19 14.35
N PRO A 349 5.11 26.28 14.61
CA PRO A 349 3.98 26.26 15.55
C PRO A 349 2.59 25.88 14.96
N LYS A 350 1.91 25.04 15.75
CA LYS A 350 0.46 24.91 16.12
C LYS A 350 -0.66 25.36 15.15
N GLU A 351 -1.19 24.38 14.40
CA GLU A 351 -2.63 24.25 14.13
C GLU A 351 -3.16 22.92 14.71
N GLU A 352 -3.57 22.93 15.98
CA GLU A 352 -3.90 21.70 16.72
C GLU A 352 -5.28 21.08 16.36
N ARG A 353 -6.27 21.89 15.94
CA ARG A 353 -7.65 21.40 15.71
C ARG A 353 -7.83 20.67 14.37
N MET A 354 -7.28 21.21 13.28
CA MET A 354 -7.36 20.58 11.96
C MET A 354 -6.62 19.23 11.94
N PHE A 355 -5.56 19.11 12.75
CA PHE A 355 -4.76 17.89 12.86
C PHE A 355 -5.56 16.70 13.40
N LEU A 356 -6.33 16.85 14.49
CA LEU A 356 -7.07 15.73 15.09
C LEU A 356 -8.12 15.16 14.12
N GLN A 357 -8.81 16.03 13.38
CA GLN A 357 -9.80 15.61 12.37
C GLN A 357 -9.14 14.84 11.24
N ILE A 358 -8.00 15.32 10.73
CA ILE A 358 -7.24 14.66 9.67
C ILE A 358 -6.71 13.30 10.16
N VAL A 359 -6.11 13.24 11.35
CA VAL A 359 -5.59 11.99 11.93
C VAL A 359 -6.71 10.98 12.14
N LEU A 360 -7.87 11.40 12.65
CA LEU A 360 -9.03 10.51 12.80
C LEU A 360 -9.52 9.98 11.44
N ALA A 361 -9.63 10.85 10.44
CA ALA A 361 -10.02 10.44 9.08
C ALA A 361 -9.03 9.43 8.50
N ILE A 362 -7.72 9.69 8.62
CA ILE A 362 -6.68 8.77 8.15
C ILE A 362 -6.72 7.45 8.93
N ALA A 363 -6.94 7.48 10.25
CA ALA A 363 -7.07 6.29 11.08
C ALA A 363 -8.21 5.39 10.60
N LEU A 364 -9.38 5.98 10.30
CA LEU A 364 -10.54 5.25 9.81
C LEU A 364 -10.31 4.69 8.39
N VAL A 365 -9.70 5.46 7.50
CA VAL A 365 -9.31 4.98 6.17
C VAL A 365 -8.34 3.80 6.31
N GLN A 366 -7.33 3.92 7.18
CA GLN A 366 -6.34 2.87 7.38
C GLN A 366 -6.96 1.59 7.98
N LEU A 367 -7.86 1.71 8.96
CA LEU A 367 -8.60 0.57 9.50
C LEU A 367 -9.49 -0.08 8.43
N CYS A 368 -10.10 0.71 7.56
CA CYS A 368 -10.90 0.24 6.43
C CYS A 368 -10.03 -0.52 5.42
N VAL A 369 -8.87 0.04 5.02
CA VAL A 369 -7.91 -0.60 4.12
C VAL A 369 -7.35 -1.89 4.73
N THR A 370 -7.02 -1.89 6.02
CA THR A 370 -6.55 -3.10 6.73
C THR A 370 -7.64 -4.17 6.73
N SER A 371 -8.90 -3.78 6.98
CA SER A 371 -10.04 -4.70 6.97
C SER A 371 -10.33 -5.27 5.59
N LEU A 372 -10.20 -4.45 4.54
CA LEU A 372 -10.26 -4.90 3.15
C LEU A 372 -9.13 -5.88 2.83
N ALA A 373 -7.92 -5.62 3.33
CA ALA A 373 -6.78 -6.52 3.13
C ALA A 373 -6.95 -7.86 3.86
N ILE A 374 -7.52 -7.84 5.07
CA ILE A 374 -7.92 -9.05 5.80
C ILE A 374 -8.98 -9.81 5.00
N TYR A 375 -9.99 -9.13 4.45
CA TYR A 375 -11.00 -9.74 3.59
C TYR A 375 -10.37 -10.39 2.35
N ALA A 376 -9.48 -9.69 1.65
CA ALA A 376 -8.75 -10.22 0.50
C ALA A 376 -7.87 -11.44 0.85
N ALA A 377 -7.26 -11.42 2.04
CA ALA A 377 -6.48 -12.55 2.57
C ALA A 377 -7.33 -13.81 2.77
N THR A 378 -8.64 -13.69 3.02
CA THR A 378 -9.56 -14.84 3.18
C THR A 378 -9.93 -15.58 1.90
N PHE A 379 -9.39 -15.17 0.75
CA PHE A 379 -9.50 -15.93 -0.50
C PHE A 379 -8.19 -16.01 -1.27
N SER A 380 -7.10 -15.54 -0.64
CA SER A 380 -5.77 -15.56 -1.21
C SER A 380 -4.91 -16.65 -0.58
N ASN A 381 -4.07 -17.29 -1.39
CA ASN A 381 -3.16 -18.36 -0.95
C ASN A 381 -1.72 -17.86 -0.71
N SER A 382 -1.51 -16.54 -0.72
CA SER A 382 -0.27 -15.90 -0.35
C SER A 382 -0.54 -14.45 0.01
N THR A 383 0.29 -13.86 0.86
CA THR A 383 0.18 -12.45 1.25
C THR A 383 0.32 -11.52 0.05
N THR A 384 1.20 -11.84 -0.91
CA THR A 384 1.36 -11.06 -2.14
C THR A 384 0.08 -11.03 -2.97
N LYS A 385 -0.61 -12.18 -3.11
CA LYS A 385 -1.91 -12.26 -3.78
C LYS A 385 -2.99 -11.50 -3.01
N ALA A 386 -2.96 -11.55 -1.68
CA ALA A 386 -3.87 -10.77 -0.85
C ALA A 386 -3.69 -9.27 -1.06
N ILE A 387 -2.45 -8.77 -1.11
CA ILE A 387 -2.15 -7.35 -1.38
C ILE A 387 -2.64 -6.97 -2.78
N LEU A 388 -2.31 -7.76 -3.81
CA LEU A 388 -2.77 -7.50 -5.19
C LEU A 388 -4.29 -7.52 -5.31
N ALA A 389 -4.96 -8.47 -4.66
CA ALA A 389 -6.42 -8.54 -4.63
C ALA A 389 -7.03 -7.34 -3.89
N SER A 390 -6.41 -6.88 -2.80
CA SER A 390 -6.84 -5.69 -2.07
C SER A 390 -6.75 -4.45 -2.95
N LEU A 391 -5.62 -4.25 -3.61
CA LEU A 391 -5.41 -3.14 -4.55
C LEU A 391 -6.41 -3.18 -5.72
N ALA A 392 -6.63 -4.37 -6.30
CA ALA A 392 -7.63 -4.56 -7.35
C ALA A 392 -9.04 -4.22 -6.87
N LEU A 393 -9.41 -4.61 -5.64
CA LEU A 393 -10.70 -4.29 -5.04
C LEU A 393 -10.84 -2.80 -4.75
N ILE A 394 -9.79 -2.11 -4.28
CA ILE A 394 -9.79 -0.65 -4.10
C ILE A 394 -10.10 0.02 -5.45
N VAL A 395 -9.38 -0.35 -6.50
CA VAL A 395 -9.58 0.22 -7.84
C VAL A 395 -10.98 -0.08 -8.37
N ALA A 396 -11.44 -1.32 -8.27
CA ALA A 396 -12.78 -1.71 -8.70
C ALA A 396 -13.88 -0.96 -7.95
N LEU A 397 -13.71 -0.77 -6.64
CA LEU A 397 -14.66 -0.02 -5.81
C LEU A 397 -14.65 1.47 -6.19
N CYS A 398 -13.47 2.09 -6.29
CA CYS A 398 -13.35 3.49 -6.66
C CYS A 398 -13.92 3.76 -8.06
N THR A 399 -13.61 2.93 -9.06
CA THR A 399 -14.17 3.06 -10.42
C THR A 399 -15.69 2.94 -10.42
N ALA A 400 -16.23 1.91 -9.78
CA ALA A 400 -17.68 1.70 -9.73
C ALA A 400 -18.39 2.86 -9.02
N LEU A 401 -17.85 3.35 -7.90
CA LEU A 401 -18.40 4.50 -7.19
C LEU A 401 -18.36 5.79 -8.04
N MET A 402 -17.31 5.99 -8.84
CA MET A 402 -17.22 7.15 -9.73
C MET A 402 -18.21 7.07 -10.90
N LEU A 403 -18.38 5.89 -11.50
CA LEU A 403 -19.40 5.67 -12.54
C LEU A 403 -20.82 5.86 -12.00
N LEU A 404 -21.06 5.47 -10.74
CA LEU A 404 -22.34 5.65 -10.07
C LEU A 404 -22.54 7.09 -9.58
N LYS A 405 -21.48 7.86 -9.33
CA LYS A 405 -21.53 9.22 -8.75
C LYS A 405 -22.61 10.13 -9.35
N PRO A 406 -22.77 10.32 -10.67
CA PRO A 406 -23.82 11.19 -11.20
C PRO A 406 -25.22 10.74 -10.81
N VAL A 407 -25.49 9.42 -10.86
CA VAL A 407 -26.77 8.83 -10.44
C VAL A 407 -26.98 9.03 -8.94
N LEU A 408 -25.94 8.79 -8.14
CA LEU A 408 -25.98 8.99 -6.68
C LEU A 408 -26.26 10.45 -6.32
N ILE A 409 -25.69 11.40 -7.07
CA ILE A 409 -25.95 12.85 -6.94
C ILE A 409 -27.40 13.17 -7.30
N THR A 410 -27.93 12.64 -8.40
CA THR A 410 -29.34 12.85 -8.77
C THR A 410 -30.30 12.31 -7.71
N ILE A 411 -30.04 11.11 -7.18
CA ILE A 411 -30.83 10.52 -6.09
C ILE A 411 -30.74 11.40 -4.84
N ALA A 412 -29.53 11.85 -4.48
CA ALA A 412 -29.34 12.74 -3.34
C ALA A 412 -30.17 14.03 -3.48
N LEU A 413 -30.12 14.68 -4.66
CA LEU A 413 -30.92 15.88 -4.95
C LEU A 413 -32.44 15.62 -4.90
N MET A 414 -32.90 14.44 -5.32
CA MET A 414 -34.32 14.06 -5.20
C MET A 414 -34.76 13.82 -3.75
N LEU A 415 -33.84 13.48 -2.85
CA LEU A 415 -34.13 13.26 -1.42
C LEU A 415 -34.15 14.56 -0.62
N VAL A 416 -33.43 15.61 -1.04
CA VAL A 416 -33.38 16.91 -0.32
C VAL A 416 -34.78 17.49 -0.02
N PRO A 417 -35.77 17.51 -0.93
CA PRO A 417 -37.11 18.04 -0.65
C PRO A 417 -37.91 17.25 0.39
N MET A 418 -37.57 15.97 0.60
CA MET A 418 -38.23 15.09 1.57
C MET A 418 -37.83 15.40 3.01
N LEU A 419 -36.79 16.21 3.22
CA LEU A 419 -36.35 16.59 4.56
C LEU A 419 -37.33 17.58 5.21
N PRO A 420 -37.48 17.53 6.55
CA PRO A 420 -38.42 18.39 7.27
C PRO A 420 -38.14 19.86 6.98
N ALA A 421 -39.18 20.71 7.00
CA ALA A 421 -39.05 22.14 6.65
C ALA A 421 -37.98 22.88 7.47
N ALA A 422 -37.73 22.47 8.72
CA ALA A 422 -36.65 22.98 9.58
C ALA A 422 -35.23 22.63 9.09
N TRP A 423 -35.12 21.83 8.03
CA TRP A 423 -33.88 21.45 7.38
C TRP A 423 -33.96 21.77 5.89
N ARG A 424 -34.73 22.78 5.46
CA ARG A 424 -34.74 23.22 4.05
C ARG A 424 -33.88 24.48 3.89
N PRO A 425 -33.02 24.56 2.86
CA PRO A 425 -32.24 25.75 2.57
C PRO A 425 -33.18 26.91 2.17
N GLY A 426 -33.05 28.06 2.85
CA GLY A 426 -33.77 29.29 2.51
C GLY A 426 -34.85 29.75 3.48
N SER A 427 -35.11 29.05 4.59
CA SER A 427 -35.80 29.69 5.72
C SER A 427 -34.82 30.65 6.40
N ASP A 428 -35.30 31.83 6.83
CA ASP A 428 -34.55 32.94 7.44
C ASP A 428 -33.64 32.51 8.61
N TYR A 429 -32.52 31.86 8.31
CA TYR A 429 -31.53 31.47 9.29
C TYR A 429 -30.57 32.64 9.50
N PRO A 430 -30.37 33.10 10.74
CA PRO A 430 -29.38 34.11 11.02
C PRO A 430 -28.01 33.63 10.55
N THR A 431 -27.29 34.49 9.85
CA THR A 431 -25.91 34.29 9.37
C THR A 431 -24.95 34.20 10.55
N ILE A 432 -24.96 33.07 11.27
CA ILE A 432 -24.05 32.80 12.38
C ILE A 432 -22.79 32.10 11.82
N PRO A 433 -21.58 32.68 12.01
CA PRO A 433 -20.31 32.09 11.56
C PRO A 433 -20.05 30.64 12.01
N ASP A 434 -20.65 30.21 13.12
CA ASP A 434 -20.47 28.87 13.70
C ASP A 434 -21.08 27.73 12.86
N TRP A 435 -22.01 28.03 11.95
CA TRP A 435 -22.74 27.00 11.19
C TRP A 435 -21.81 26.19 10.26
N TYR A 436 -20.80 26.84 9.68
CA TYR A 436 -19.85 26.19 8.77
C TYR A 436 -19.01 25.12 9.50
N GLU A 437 -18.51 25.42 10.71
CA GLU A 437 -17.76 24.44 11.51
C GLU A 437 -18.63 23.24 11.91
N HIS A 438 -19.89 23.49 12.31
CA HIS A 438 -20.83 22.43 12.65
C HIS A 438 -21.12 21.52 11.44
N GLN A 439 -21.24 22.11 10.24
CA GLN A 439 -21.45 21.35 9.00
C GLN A 439 -20.26 20.50 8.62
N GLN A 440 -19.03 21.02 8.71
CA GLN A 440 -17.82 20.23 8.47
C GLN A 440 -17.71 19.06 9.46
N MET A 441 -18.02 19.28 10.73
CA MET A 441 -18.04 18.24 11.76
C MET A 441 -19.10 17.16 11.47
N LEU A 442 -20.29 17.56 11.02
CA LEU A 442 -21.35 16.62 10.62
C LEU A 442 -20.91 15.79 9.41
N ALA A 443 -20.36 16.43 8.37
CA ALA A 443 -19.87 15.74 7.17
C ALA A 443 -18.74 14.75 7.51
N LEU A 444 -17.79 15.16 8.37
CA LEU A 444 -16.73 14.30 8.87
C LEU A 444 -17.30 13.12 9.67
N GLY A 445 -18.26 13.37 10.57
CA GLY A 445 -18.93 12.34 11.35
C GLY A 445 -19.63 11.31 10.47
N ILE A 446 -20.29 11.75 9.40
CA ILE A 446 -20.97 10.86 8.47
C ILE A 446 -19.98 10.06 7.62
N ARG A 447 -18.90 10.68 7.13
CA ARG A 447 -17.79 9.98 6.47
C ARG A 447 -17.16 8.95 7.40
N ALA A 448 -16.99 9.27 8.67
CA ALA A 448 -16.47 8.36 9.68
C ALA A 448 -17.39 7.15 9.89
N VAL A 449 -18.70 7.38 10.07
CA VAL A 449 -19.70 6.30 10.20
C VAL A 449 -19.70 5.41 8.96
N ALA A 450 -19.65 5.99 7.76
CA ALA A 450 -19.57 5.24 6.50
C ALA A 450 -18.34 4.32 6.44
N LEU A 451 -17.16 4.82 6.79
CA LEU A 451 -15.93 4.03 6.83
C LEU A 451 -15.98 2.91 7.87
N VAL A 452 -16.55 3.18 9.05
CA VAL A 452 -16.73 2.18 10.12
C VAL A 452 -17.69 1.08 9.67
N VAL A 453 -18.83 1.44 9.06
CA VAL A 453 -19.79 0.47 8.53
C VAL A 453 -19.11 -0.41 7.47
N LEU A 454 -18.40 0.19 6.52
CA LEU A 454 -17.69 -0.56 5.48
C LEU A 454 -16.63 -1.51 6.06
N ALA A 455 -15.85 -1.05 7.05
CA ALA A 455 -14.87 -1.87 7.76
C ALA A 455 -15.54 -3.05 8.50
N CYS A 456 -16.67 -2.83 9.17
CA CYS A 456 -17.44 -3.87 9.84
C CYS A 456 -17.93 -4.94 8.86
N PHE A 457 -18.40 -4.55 7.67
CA PHE A 457 -18.81 -5.51 6.63
C PHE A 457 -17.65 -6.30 6.07
N PHE A 458 -16.49 -5.67 5.82
CA PHE A 458 -15.28 -6.41 5.44
C PHE A 458 -14.89 -7.44 6.50
N GLN A 459 -14.89 -7.05 7.78
CA GLN A 459 -14.57 -7.94 8.89
C GLN A 459 -15.58 -9.09 9.04
N TRP A 460 -16.86 -8.80 8.85
CA TRP A 460 -17.90 -9.82 8.91
C TRP A 460 -17.76 -10.84 7.78
N PHE A 461 -17.56 -10.39 6.53
CA PHE A 461 -17.34 -11.30 5.42
C PHE A 461 -16.01 -12.07 5.54
N ALA A 462 -14.95 -11.41 6.02
CA ALA A 462 -13.69 -12.06 6.30
C ALA A 462 -13.86 -13.18 7.35
N PHE A 463 -14.55 -12.92 8.46
CA PHE A 463 -14.85 -13.94 9.47
C PHE A 463 -15.72 -15.08 8.92
N SER A 464 -16.72 -14.76 8.10
CA SER A 464 -17.57 -15.77 7.43
C SER A 464 -16.76 -16.70 6.51
N ASN A 465 -15.78 -16.15 5.81
CA ASN A 465 -14.89 -16.90 4.93
C ASN A 465 -13.79 -17.64 5.69
N TYR A 466 -13.32 -17.11 6.82
CA TYR A 466 -12.35 -17.76 7.70
C TYR A 466 -12.89 -19.07 8.27
N ARG A 467 -14.19 -19.13 8.61
CA ARG A 467 -14.82 -20.31 9.20
C ARG A 467 -15.12 -21.45 8.23
N GLN A 468 -15.05 -21.21 6.92
CA GLN A 468 -15.48 -22.17 5.90
C GLN A 468 -14.29 -22.59 5.03
N VAL A 469 -14.07 -23.90 4.94
CA VAL A 469 -13.11 -24.47 3.99
C VAL A 469 -13.81 -24.57 2.63
N GLY A 470 -13.20 -24.02 1.57
CA GLY A 470 -13.71 -24.17 0.20
C GLY A 470 -14.95 -23.32 -0.15
N THR A 471 -14.88 -22.01 0.07
CA THR A 471 -15.94 -21.08 -0.34
C THR A 471 -16.11 -21.00 -1.87
N SER A 472 -17.35 -21.09 -2.34
CA SER A 472 -17.68 -21.03 -3.76
C SER A 472 -17.51 -19.64 -4.36
N VAL A 473 -17.16 -19.56 -5.65
CA VAL A 473 -17.03 -18.29 -6.40
C VAL A 473 -18.30 -17.45 -6.32
N ARG A 474 -19.48 -18.09 -6.35
CA ARG A 474 -20.78 -17.42 -6.20
C ARG A 474 -20.91 -16.66 -4.89
N LYS A 475 -20.37 -17.20 -3.79
CA LYS A 475 -20.39 -16.53 -2.49
C LYS A 475 -19.55 -15.25 -2.51
N TYR A 476 -18.36 -15.29 -3.10
CA TYR A 476 -17.51 -14.11 -3.25
C TYR A 476 -18.15 -13.05 -4.15
N ALA A 477 -18.76 -13.44 -5.26
CA ALA A 477 -19.50 -12.53 -6.13
C ALA A 477 -20.65 -11.84 -5.38
N CYS A 478 -21.42 -12.59 -4.59
CA CYS A 478 -22.49 -12.05 -3.75
C CYS A 478 -21.97 -11.07 -2.69
N GLN A 479 -20.90 -11.42 -1.98
CA GLN A 479 -20.25 -10.52 -1.02
C GLN A 479 -19.75 -9.23 -1.69
N GLY A 480 -19.12 -9.34 -2.87
CA GLY A 480 -18.66 -8.19 -3.65
C GLY A 480 -19.80 -7.26 -4.05
N ALA A 481 -20.94 -7.82 -4.52
CA ALA A 481 -22.12 -7.03 -4.86
C ALA A 481 -22.70 -6.30 -3.64
N ILE A 482 -22.78 -6.97 -2.48
CA ILE A 482 -23.25 -6.35 -1.24
C ILE A 482 -22.31 -5.22 -0.80
N LEU A 483 -20.99 -5.45 -0.84
CA LEU A 483 -19.99 -4.42 -0.52
C LEU A 483 -20.08 -3.20 -1.44
N LEU A 484 -20.31 -3.42 -2.73
CA LEU A 484 -20.48 -2.32 -3.69
C LEU A 484 -21.75 -1.51 -3.38
N ILE A 485 -22.87 -2.17 -3.07
CA ILE A 485 -24.12 -1.50 -2.70
C ILE A 485 -23.91 -0.66 -1.43
N ILE A 486 -23.28 -1.22 -0.41
CA ILE A 486 -23.01 -0.52 0.86
C ILE A 486 -22.12 0.70 0.61
N ALA A 487 -21.04 0.54 -0.16
CA ALA A 487 -20.16 1.65 -0.50
C ALA A 487 -20.90 2.74 -1.31
N ALA A 488 -21.76 2.35 -2.25
CA ALA A 488 -22.57 3.29 -3.04
C ALA A 488 -23.54 4.07 -2.14
N LEU A 489 -24.20 3.40 -1.20
CA LEU A 489 -25.06 4.04 -0.20
C LEU A 489 -24.28 5.02 0.68
N CYS A 490 -23.09 4.63 1.14
CA CYS A 490 -22.20 5.51 1.90
C CYS A 490 -21.81 6.76 1.10
N VAL A 491 -21.44 6.62 -0.18
CA VAL A 491 -21.09 7.75 -1.05
C VAL A 491 -22.32 8.62 -1.34
N CYS A 492 -23.50 8.04 -1.56
CA CYS A 492 -24.77 8.75 -1.69
C CYS A 492 -25.01 9.66 -0.48
N LEU A 493 -24.88 9.09 0.73
CA LEU A 493 -25.10 9.78 1.99
C LEU A 493 -24.11 10.95 2.15
N VAL A 494 -22.83 10.73 1.85
CA VAL A 494 -21.79 11.78 1.91
C VAL A 494 -22.05 12.89 0.90
N ASN A 495 -22.34 12.55 -0.37
CA ASN A 495 -22.61 13.55 -1.41
C ASN A 495 -23.90 14.33 -1.14
N ALA A 496 -24.92 13.73 -0.52
CA ALA A 496 -26.15 14.43 -0.16
C ALA A 496 -25.89 15.58 0.82
N ILE A 497 -24.86 15.47 1.66
CA ILE A 497 -24.43 16.52 2.58
C ILE A 497 -23.61 17.56 1.84
N ASP A 498 -22.66 17.13 1.01
CA ASP A 498 -21.78 18.03 0.27
C ASP A 498 -22.53 18.90 -0.76
N LEU A 499 -23.65 18.41 -1.30
CA LEU A 499 -24.50 19.10 -2.28
C LEU A 499 -25.59 20.00 -1.64
N TRP A 500 -25.60 20.14 -0.32
CA TRP A 500 -26.61 20.91 0.36
C TRP A 500 -26.58 22.40 -0.08
N PRO A 501 -27.68 22.99 -0.59
CA PRO A 501 -27.69 24.32 -1.25
C PRO A 501 -27.27 25.55 -0.41
N GLY A 502 -26.76 25.38 0.80
CA GLY A 502 -26.09 26.43 1.58
C GLY A 502 -24.55 26.40 1.49
N TRP A 503 -23.97 25.48 0.71
CA TRP A 503 -22.53 25.20 0.67
C TRP A 503 -21.76 25.95 -0.43
N SER A 504 -22.45 26.58 -1.39
CA SER A 504 -21.76 27.45 -2.34
C SER A 504 -21.23 28.66 -1.58
N LEU A 505 -19.93 28.68 -1.32
CA LEU A 505 -19.21 29.87 -0.86
C LEU A 505 -19.78 31.08 -1.61
N PRO A 506 -20.23 32.15 -0.94
CA PRO A 506 -20.39 33.42 -1.63
C PRO A 506 -19.03 33.67 -2.28
N GLN A 507 -19.01 33.77 -3.62
CA GLN A 507 -17.79 34.07 -4.34
C GLN A 507 -17.19 35.30 -3.67
N SER A 508 -16.05 35.11 -3.00
CA SER A 508 -15.32 36.24 -2.40
C SER A 508 -15.20 37.30 -3.50
N PRO A 509 -15.60 38.56 -3.26
CA PRO A 509 -15.43 39.60 -4.25
C PRO A 509 -13.97 39.58 -4.73
N PRO A 510 -13.72 39.82 -6.03
CA PRO A 510 -12.37 39.80 -6.55
C PRO A 510 -11.52 40.74 -5.70
N PHE A 511 -10.51 40.19 -5.03
CA PHE A 511 -9.46 41.00 -4.42
C PHE A 511 -8.78 41.75 -5.55
N HIS A 512 -9.16 43.02 -5.72
CA HIS A 512 -8.37 43.99 -6.46
C HIS A 512 -7.12 44.23 -5.61
N LEU A 513 -6.01 43.59 -6.00
CA LEU A 513 -4.67 44.07 -5.71
C LEU A 513 -4.27 45.07 -6.79
#